data_AF-C1FP52-F1
#
_entry.id   AF-C1FP52-F1
#
_cell.length_a   1.000
_cell.length_b   1.000
_cell.length_c   1.000
_cell.angle_alpha   90.00
_cell.angle_beta   90.00
_cell.angle_gamma   90.00
#
_symmetry.space_group_name_H-M   'P 1'
#
loop_
_entity.id
_entity.type
_entity.pdbx_description
1 polymer ?
#
loop_
_entity_poly.entity_id
_entity_poly.type
_entity_poly.pdbx_seq_one_letter_code
_entity_poly.pdbx_strand_id
1 'polypeptide(L)' 'MINEIVVRIIAERILNKGLNPLKNREFVLEDVTNEDYRKAVEDYIIKNSGVVASQ' A
#
# COMPACT_ATOMS: atom_id res chain seq x y z
N MET A 1 -6.07 12.98 9.24
CA MET A 1 -5.12 12.24 10.09
C MET A 1 -4.99 10.83 9.52
N ILE A 2 -3.78 10.40 9.20
CA ILE A 2 -3.52 9.06 8.66
C ILE A 2 -3.28 8.09 9.82
N ASN A 3 -3.83 6.88 9.71
CA ASN A 3 -3.56 5.79 10.64
C ASN A 3 -2.45 4.90 10.06
N GLU A 4 -1.26 5.00 10.63
CA GLU A 4 -0.07 4.25 10.22
C GLU A 4 -0.25 2.72 10.29
N ILE A 5 -1.11 2.21 11.18
CA ILE A 5 -1.42 0.77 11.26
C ILE A 5 -2.15 0.32 10.00
N VAL A 6 -3.12 1.12 9.54
CA VAL A 6 -3.88 0.83 8.32
C VAL A 6 -2.96 0.89 7.10
N VAL A 7 -2.09 1.90 7.02
CA VAL A 7 -1.08 2.04 5.97
C VAL A 7 -0.18 0.80 5.91
N ARG A 8 0.39 0.39 7.04
CA ARG A 8 1.25 -0.80 7.11
C ARG A 8 0.52 -2.06 6.65
N ILE A 9 -0.70 -2.30 7.12
CA ILE A 9 -1.48 -3.50 6.76
C ILE A 9 -1.74 -3.54 5.25
N ILE A 10 -2.11 -2.40 4.64
CA ILE A 10 -2.37 -2.33 3.21
C ILE A 10 -1.07 -2.56 2.42
N ALA A 11 0.01 -1.88 2.80
CA ALA A 11 1.31 -2.02 2.15
C ALA A 11 1.85 -3.45 2.22
N GLU A 12 1.80 -4.09 3.39
CA GLU A 12 2.21 -5.49 3.56
C GLU A 12 1.36 -6.44 2.72
N ARG A 13 0.05 -6.20 2.59
CA ARG A 13 -0.79 -7.00 1.69
C ARG A 13 -0.36 -6.84 0.24
N ILE A 14 -0.13 -5.62 -0.22
CA ILE A 14 0.33 -5.36 -1.61
C ILE A 14 1.68 -6.06 -1.86
N LEU A 15 2.66 -5.87 -0.96
CA LEU A 15 3.99 -6.47 -1.06
C LEU A 15 3.97 -8.01 -1.08
N ASN A 16 3.05 -8.62 -0.32
CA ASN A 16 2.93 -10.07 -0.23
C ASN A 16 1.90 -10.67 -1.22
N LYS A 17 1.38 -9.88 -2.17
CA LYS A 17 0.30 -10.29 -3.08
C LYS A 17 -0.92 -10.86 -2.35
N GLY A 18 -1.20 -10.32 -1.17
CA GLY A 18 -2.33 -10.69 -0.34
C GLY A 18 -3.66 -10.32 -0.99
N LEU A 19 -4.71 -11.09 -0.69
CA LEU A 19 -6.04 -10.86 -1.22
C LEU A 19 -6.67 -9.58 -0.67
N ASN A 20 -7.32 -8.84 -1.54
CA ASN A 20 -8.33 -7.84 -1.19
C ASN A 20 -9.63 -8.55 -0.81
N PRO A 21 -10.03 -8.52 0.48
CA PRO A 21 -11.20 -9.26 0.95
C PRO A 21 -12.51 -8.77 0.30
N LEU A 22 -12.54 -7.54 -0.24
CA LEU A 22 -13.71 -6.97 -0.89
C LEU A 22 -13.84 -7.37 -2.36
N LYS A 23 -12.70 -7.57 -3.04
CA LYS A 23 -12.65 -7.81 -4.50
C LYS A 23 -12.27 -9.24 -4.88
N ASN A 24 -11.87 -10.05 -3.90
CA ASN A 24 -11.44 -11.44 -4.06
C ASN A 24 -10.34 -11.61 -5.14
N ARG A 25 -9.42 -10.63 -5.21
CA ARG A 25 -8.22 -10.63 -6.06
C ARG A 25 -7.06 -9.99 -5.30
N GLU A 26 -5.84 -10.06 -5.82
CA GLU A 26 -4.67 -9.40 -5.21
C GLU A 26 -4.96 -7.91 -4.93
N PHE A 27 -4.52 -7.46 -3.75
CA PHE A 27 -4.62 -6.07 -3.33
C PHE A 27 -3.62 -5.24 -4.13
N VAL A 28 -4.10 -4.16 -4.76
CA VAL A 28 -3.27 -3.24 -5.54
C VAL A 28 -3.44 -1.80 -5.05
N LEU A 29 -2.51 -0.91 -5.39
CA LEU A 29 -2.51 0.47 -4.88
C LEU A 29 -3.76 1.25 -5.31
N GLU A 30 -4.29 0.97 -6.50
CA GLU A 30 -5.50 1.58 -7.06
C GLU A 30 -6.76 1.21 -6.26
N ASP A 31 -6.71 0.17 -5.43
CA ASP A 31 -7.80 -0.17 -4.52
C ASP A 31 -7.91 0.81 -3.34
N VAL A 32 -6.86 1.60 -3.07
CA VAL A 32 -6.88 2.67 -2.06
C VAL A 32 -7.42 3.94 -2.72
N THR A 33 -8.70 4.26 -2.49
CA THR A 33 -9.37 5.40 -3.13
C THR A 33 -9.12 6.74 -2.43
N ASN A 34 -8.79 6.72 -1.14
CA ASN A 34 -8.41 7.93 -0.42
C ASN A 34 -6.97 8.31 -0.79
N GLU A 35 -6.78 9.51 -1.34
CA GLU A 35 -5.50 9.97 -1.89
C GLU A 35 -4.40 10.08 -0.84
N ASP A 36 -4.72 10.57 0.36
CA ASP A 36 -3.76 10.68 1.47
C ASP A 36 -3.25 9.30 1.89
N TYR A 37 -4.15 8.32 2.01
CA TYR A 37 -3.79 6.95 2.32
C TYR A 37 -3.02 6.28 1.18
N ARG A 38 -3.38 6.55 -0.08
CA ARG A 38 -2.67 5.99 -1.24
C ARG A 38 -1.21 6.44 -1.22
N LYS A 39 -0.98 7.74 -1.05
CA LYS A 39 0.36 8.30 -0.95
C LYS A 39 1.15 7.71 0.22
N ALA A 40 0.55 7.60 1.40
CA ALA A 40 1.23 7.02 2.56
C ALA A 40 1.59 5.53 2.36
N VAL A 41 0.74 4.77 1.68
CA VAL A 41 1.02 3.36 1.32
C VAL A 41 2.14 3.28 0.29
N GLU A 42 2.12 4.13 -0.73
CA GLU A 42 3.18 4.23 -1.74
C GLU A 42 4.54 4.56 -1.10
N ASP A 43 4.58 5.58 -0.23
CA ASP A 43 5.77 5.99 0.51
C ASP A 43 6.30 4.85 1.39
N TYR A 44 5.41 4.11 2.07
CA TYR A 44 5.77 2.94 2.86
C TYR A 44 6.38 1.84 1.98
N ILE A 45 5.76 1.55 0.83
CA ILE A 45 6.23 0.53 -0.10
C ILE A 45 7.62 0.90 -0.62
N ILE A 46 7.83 2.12 -1.09
CA ILE A 46 9.14 2.60 -1.58
C ILE A 46 10.21 2.45 -0.49
N LYS A 47 9.92 2.90 0.73
CA LYS A 47 10.85 2.82 1.86
C LYS A 47 11.25 1.39 2.22
N ASN A 48 10.31 0.45 2.14
CA ASN A 48 10.51 -0.94 2.59
C ASN A 48 10.91 -1.91 1.47
N SER A 49 10.66 -1.58 0.21
CA SER A 49 11.06 -2.40 -0.95
C SER A 49 12.51 -2.16 -1.40
N GLY A 50 13.21 -1.18 -0.81
CA GLY A 50 14.56 -0.81 -1.20
C GLY A 50 14.64 -0.22 -2.62
N VAL A 51 13.50 0.07 -3.25
CA VAL A 51 13.41 0.77 -4.52
C VAL A 51 13.80 2.22 -4.25
N VAL A 52 15.07 2.54 -4.43
CA VAL A 52 15.51 3.92 -4.56
C VAL A 52 14.82 4.45 -5.81
N ALA A 53 13.96 5.45 -5.67
CA ALA A 53 13.37 6.12 -6.82
C ALA A 53 14.54 6.59 -7.71
N SER A 54 14.72 5.96 -8.87
CA SER A 54 15.67 6.39 -9.88
C SER A 54 15.28 7.82 -10.27
N GLN A 55 16.10 8.79 -9.87
CA GLN A 55 15.98 10.19 -10.22
C GLN A 55 16.09 10.42 -11.73
#